data_AF-A0A1Q7SR24-F1
#
_entry.id   AF-A0A1Q7SR24-F1
#
_cell.length_a   1.000
_cell.length_b   1.000
_cell.length_c   1.000
_cell.angle_alpha   90.00
_cell.angle_beta   90.00
_cell.angle_gamma   90.00
#
_symmetry.space_group_name_H-M   'P 1'
#
loop_
_entity.id
_entity.type
_entity.pdbx_description
1 polymer ?
#
loop_
_entity_poly.entity_id
_entity_poly.type
_entity_poly.pdbx_seq_one_letter_code
_entity_poly.pdbx_strand_id
1 'polypeptide(L)'
;MKVILEEAVREGAIRVDLAWDLFFEKPTIPEGHGGRLIPFTNWLWDELGKKAGNLNRNSSSELTLTIPSLSEQGMDFLLRLTSFWSNDVYLKKDGVLSENLWRKPVINVFDDTRLDGSERSLTRKREGYYTRFLMPLLGPGRTAFRVEVIENGESSARLHSHSEVDEYYLILEGSGTLRFNYKEIAVHRGDLIGKPTGPDDASQLIADQGETLRILDMEVWHDRPDNSKDLIHNPDFNEIFMRGRGWGALVPADALLNPSDFGQYYNESYKRTKDGGWVPSKARGHKKIRAKSSQ
;
A
#
# COMPACT_ATOMS: atom_id res chain seq x y z
N MET A 1 -18.90 24.11 0.52
CA MET A 1 -19.92 23.03 0.47
C MET A 1 -19.95 22.39 1.85
N LYS A 2 -21.14 22.19 2.41
CA LYS A 2 -21.34 21.49 3.68
C LYS A 2 -21.53 19.98 3.46
N VAL A 3 -20.82 19.14 4.21
CA VAL A 3 -21.04 17.69 4.25
C VAL A 3 -21.79 17.34 5.52
N ILE A 4 -22.92 16.66 5.38
CA ILE A 4 -23.76 16.17 6.47
C ILE A 4 -23.70 14.65 6.51
N LEU A 5 -23.27 14.09 7.63
CA LEU A 5 -23.39 12.67 7.94
C LEU A 5 -24.69 12.47 8.75
N GLU A 6 -25.53 11.51 8.36
CA GLU A 6 -26.80 11.23 9.07
C GLU A 6 -27.14 9.74 8.94
N GLU A 7 -27.73 9.12 9.97
CA GLU A 7 -28.17 7.72 9.89
C GLU A 7 -29.50 7.57 9.12
N ALA A 8 -30.32 8.63 9.10
CA ALA A 8 -31.56 8.64 8.32
C ALA A 8 -31.27 8.64 6.81
N VAL A 9 -31.98 7.77 6.09
CA VAL A 9 -31.90 7.69 4.64
C VAL A 9 -32.58 8.91 4.02
N ARG A 10 -31.87 9.59 3.11
CA ARG A 10 -32.42 10.68 2.30
C ARG A 10 -32.27 10.39 0.81
N GLU A 11 -33.22 10.87 0.02
CA GLU A 11 -33.11 10.84 -1.43
C GLU A 11 -31.90 11.64 -1.90
N GLY A 12 -31.13 11.10 -2.84
CA GLY A 12 -29.94 11.74 -3.41
C GLY A 12 -28.67 11.70 -2.54
N ALA A 13 -28.76 11.20 -1.30
CA ALA A 13 -27.61 11.03 -0.41
C ALA A 13 -26.65 9.94 -0.93
N ILE A 14 -25.36 10.10 -0.63
CA ILE A 14 -24.37 9.04 -0.85
C ILE A 14 -24.62 7.97 0.22
N ARG A 15 -24.92 6.74 -0.21
CA ARG A 15 -25.27 5.61 0.68
C ARG A 15 -24.03 4.91 1.24
N VAL A 16 -23.35 5.60 2.15
CA VAL A 16 -22.19 5.07 2.87
C VAL A 16 -22.58 3.89 3.74
N ASP A 17 -23.79 3.86 4.30
CA ASP A 17 -24.37 2.71 5.00
C ASP A 17 -24.31 1.41 4.17
N LEU A 18 -24.79 1.44 2.93
CA LEU A 18 -24.77 0.25 2.06
C LEU A 18 -23.37 -0.12 1.60
N ALA A 19 -22.54 0.87 1.28
CA ALA A 19 -21.16 0.62 0.88
C ALA A 19 -20.33 0.09 2.05
N TRP A 20 -20.54 0.61 3.25
CA TRP A 20 -19.85 0.18 4.44
C TRP A 20 -20.09 -1.31 4.68
N ASP A 21 -21.34 -1.77 4.65
CA ASP A 21 -21.68 -3.20 4.79
C ASP A 21 -21.07 -4.07 3.68
N LEU A 22 -20.95 -3.52 2.46
CA LEU A 22 -20.34 -4.23 1.33
C LEU A 22 -18.83 -4.40 1.49
N PHE A 23 -18.13 -3.35 1.93
CA PHE A 23 -16.67 -3.33 2.04
C PHE A 23 -16.17 -3.83 3.40
N PHE A 24 -16.97 -3.68 4.45
CA PHE A 24 -16.64 -3.95 5.84
C PHE A 24 -17.79 -4.70 6.54
N GLU A 25 -17.49 -5.82 7.18
CA GLU A 25 -18.50 -6.65 7.88
C GLU A 25 -18.88 -6.09 9.27
N LYS A 26 -18.22 -5.03 9.72
CA LYS A 26 -18.33 -4.49 11.08
C LYS A 26 -18.45 -2.97 11.04
N PRO A 27 -19.04 -2.32 12.05
CA PRO A 27 -19.14 -0.86 12.15
C PRO A 27 -17.79 -0.16 12.44
N THR A 28 -16.67 -0.85 12.26
CA THR A 28 -15.31 -0.37 12.51
C THR A 28 -14.42 -0.69 11.32
N ILE A 29 -13.29 0.02 11.20
CA ILE A 29 -12.29 -0.30 10.19
C ILE A 29 -11.52 -1.58 10.54
N PRO A 30 -11.09 -2.38 9.55
CA PRO A 30 -10.19 -3.51 9.76
C PRO A 30 -8.82 -3.04 10.28
N GLU A 31 -8.26 -3.81 11.22
CA GLU A 31 -6.92 -3.59 11.75
C GLU A 31 -5.83 -4.01 10.76
N GLY A 32 -4.62 -3.45 10.94
CA GLY A 32 -3.42 -3.84 10.21
C GLY A 32 -2.91 -2.76 9.24
N HIS A 33 -2.41 -3.17 8.08
CA HIS A 33 -1.70 -2.26 7.16
C HIS A 33 -2.62 -1.38 6.29
N GLY A 34 -3.94 -1.40 6.54
CA GLY A 34 -4.91 -0.55 5.85
C GLY A 34 -5.20 -0.90 4.39
N GLY A 35 -4.58 -1.93 3.81
CA GLY A 35 -4.82 -2.31 2.40
C GLY A 35 -6.29 -2.65 2.09
N ARG A 36 -7.03 -3.17 3.08
CA ARG A 36 -8.47 -3.44 2.96
C ARG A 36 -9.34 -2.18 2.94
N LEU A 37 -8.80 -1.02 3.30
CA LEU A 37 -9.50 0.26 3.26
C LEU A 37 -9.53 0.87 1.86
N ILE A 38 -8.52 0.57 1.03
CA ILE A 38 -8.30 1.18 -0.29
C ILE A 38 -9.54 1.09 -1.19
N PRO A 39 -10.24 -0.07 -1.33
CA PRO A 39 -11.40 -0.15 -2.21
C PRO A 39 -12.55 0.76 -1.80
N PHE A 40 -12.89 0.80 -0.51
CA PHE A 40 -13.92 1.70 0.02
C PHE A 40 -13.54 3.15 -0.18
N THR A 41 -12.28 3.50 0.13
CA THR A 41 -11.81 4.87 -0.02
C THR A 41 -11.88 5.34 -1.47
N ASN A 42 -11.45 4.51 -2.43
CA ASN A 42 -11.52 4.83 -3.85
C ASN A 42 -12.98 5.01 -4.32
N TRP A 43 -13.89 4.12 -3.89
CA TRP A 43 -15.32 4.27 -4.18
C TRP A 43 -15.87 5.59 -3.65
N LEU A 44 -15.58 5.93 -2.39
CA LEU A 44 -16.07 7.16 -1.79
C LEU A 44 -15.46 8.39 -2.49
N TRP A 45 -14.20 8.33 -2.92
CA TRP A 45 -13.55 9.37 -3.70
C TRP A 45 -14.26 9.61 -5.03
N ASP A 46 -14.64 8.55 -5.73
CA ASP A 46 -15.35 8.67 -6.99
C ASP A 46 -16.75 9.26 -6.79
N GLU A 47 -17.47 8.90 -5.73
CA GLU A 47 -18.78 9.47 -5.41
C GLU A 47 -18.71 10.93 -4.97
N LEU A 48 -17.75 11.27 -4.11
CA LEU A 48 -17.49 12.65 -3.70
C LEU A 48 -17.01 13.48 -4.89
N GLY A 49 -16.14 12.96 -5.77
CA GLY A 49 -15.64 13.66 -6.95
C GLY A 49 -16.74 14.08 -7.93
N LYS A 50 -17.83 13.32 -8.03
CA LYS A 50 -18.99 13.67 -8.87
C LYS A 50 -19.82 14.80 -8.28
N LYS A 51 -19.93 14.84 -6.94
CA LYS A 51 -20.93 15.66 -6.23
C LYS A 51 -20.34 16.84 -5.44
N ALA A 52 -19.06 16.79 -5.10
CA ALA A 52 -18.32 17.70 -4.24
C ALA A 52 -17.08 18.28 -4.94
N GLY A 53 -16.40 19.18 -4.24
CA GLY A 53 -15.12 19.76 -4.65
C GLY A 53 -15.19 21.25 -4.96
N ASN A 54 -14.16 21.98 -4.56
CA ASN A 54 -14.11 23.45 -4.64
C ASN A 54 -14.22 24.01 -6.06
N LEU A 55 -13.83 23.22 -7.07
CA LEU A 55 -13.88 23.61 -8.49
C LEU A 55 -15.02 22.91 -9.26
N ASN A 56 -15.82 22.08 -8.59
CA ASN A 56 -16.96 21.44 -9.21
C ASN A 56 -18.15 22.40 -9.21
N ARG A 57 -18.47 22.98 -10.37
CA ARG A 57 -19.61 23.92 -10.49
C ARG A 57 -20.98 23.27 -10.33
N ASN A 58 -21.04 21.94 -10.43
CA ASN A 58 -22.26 21.18 -10.16
C ASN A 58 -22.39 20.82 -8.67
N SER A 59 -21.38 21.16 -7.85
CA SER A 59 -21.42 20.96 -6.40
C SER A 59 -22.60 21.71 -5.81
N SER A 60 -23.46 21.00 -5.10
CA SER A 60 -24.46 21.63 -4.24
C SER A 60 -23.78 22.37 -3.09
N SER A 61 -24.52 23.30 -2.46
CA SER A 61 -24.07 23.94 -1.23
C SER A 61 -24.01 22.97 -0.06
N GLU A 62 -24.80 21.90 -0.09
CA GLU A 62 -24.89 20.85 0.92
C GLU A 62 -24.93 19.45 0.28
N LEU A 63 -24.19 18.51 0.84
CA LEU A 63 -24.15 17.10 0.44
C LEU A 63 -24.41 16.22 1.65
N THR A 64 -25.31 15.25 1.53
CA THR A 64 -25.61 14.29 2.60
C THR A 64 -25.00 12.92 2.29
N LEU A 65 -24.36 12.33 3.30
CA LEU A 65 -23.93 10.94 3.34
C LEU A 65 -24.80 10.22 4.37
N THR A 66 -25.55 9.21 3.93
CA THR A 66 -26.24 8.31 4.86
C THR A 66 -25.22 7.31 5.39
N ILE A 67 -25.03 7.25 6.70
CA ILE A 67 -24.00 6.43 7.36
C ILE A 67 -24.66 5.36 8.25
N PRO A 68 -24.00 4.21 8.50
CA PRO A 68 -24.46 3.28 9.52
C PRO A 68 -24.06 3.80 10.92
N SER A 69 -24.51 3.13 11.97
CA SER A 69 -23.99 3.38 13.33
C SER A 69 -22.54 2.88 13.43
N LEU A 70 -21.59 3.81 13.33
CA LEU A 70 -20.15 3.54 13.33
C LEU A 70 -19.55 3.54 14.74
N SER A 71 -18.48 2.77 14.92
CA SER A 71 -17.58 2.90 16.08
C SER A 71 -16.83 4.23 16.05
N GLU A 72 -16.12 4.56 17.14
CA GLU A 72 -15.22 5.72 17.17
C GLU A 72 -14.18 5.66 16.03
N GLN A 73 -13.61 4.48 15.77
CA GLN A 73 -12.58 4.29 14.73
C GLN A 73 -13.18 4.39 13.32
N GLY A 74 -14.36 3.82 13.11
CA GLY A 74 -15.08 3.92 11.83
C GLY A 74 -15.47 5.36 11.51
N MET A 75 -16.00 6.07 12.51
CA MET A 75 -16.37 7.48 12.39
C MET A 75 -15.14 8.35 12.14
N ASP A 76 -14.05 8.19 12.90
CA ASP A 76 -12.83 8.99 12.70
C ASP A 76 -12.25 8.80 11.28
N PHE A 77 -12.25 7.56 10.78
CA PHE A 77 -11.82 7.28 9.41
C PHE A 77 -12.70 8.00 8.38
N LEU A 78 -14.02 7.90 8.48
CA LEU A 78 -14.94 8.57 7.55
C LEU A 78 -14.83 10.10 7.62
N LEU A 79 -14.63 10.67 8.80
CA LEU A 79 -14.42 12.10 8.99
C LEU A 79 -13.13 12.58 8.32
N ARG A 80 -12.02 11.83 8.43
CA ARG A 80 -10.77 12.15 7.70
C ARG A 80 -11.01 12.18 6.21
N LEU A 81 -11.70 11.16 5.70
CA LEU A 81 -11.99 11.03 4.28
C LEU A 81 -12.82 12.20 3.72
N THR A 82 -13.89 12.57 4.42
CA THR A 82 -14.77 13.67 4.01
C THR A 82 -14.13 15.05 4.19
N SER A 83 -13.20 15.19 5.15
CA SER A 83 -12.47 16.44 5.41
C SER A 83 -11.51 16.85 4.29
N PHE A 84 -11.13 15.91 3.39
CA PHE A 84 -10.41 16.26 2.17
C PHE A 84 -11.28 16.99 1.14
N TRP A 85 -12.61 16.83 1.23
CA TRP A 85 -13.57 17.36 0.25
C TRP A 85 -14.32 18.60 0.75
N SER A 86 -14.31 18.85 2.07
CA SER A 86 -14.97 19.97 2.68
C SER A 86 -14.31 20.38 4.01
N ASN A 87 -14.31 21.68 4.30
CA ASN A 87 -13.96 22.23 5.61
C ASN A 87 -15.13 22.23 6.61
N ASP A 88 -16.33 21.87 6.15
CA ASP A 88 -17.61 22.00 6.84
C ASP A 88 -18.27 20.61 6.95
N VAL A 89 -17.84 19.79 7.91
CA VAL A 89 -18.30 18.40 8.08
C VAL A 89 -19.09 18.28 9.38
N TYR A 90 -20.34 17.82 9.32
CA TYR A 90 -21.22 17.76 10.50
C TYR A 90 -21.91 16.41 10.61
N LEU A 91 -22.17 15.98 11.85
CA LEU A 91 -23.09 14.90 12.14
C LEU A 91 -24.47 15.49 12.43
N LYS A 92 -25.51 14.93 11.80
CA LYS A 92 -26.90 15.25 12.10
C LYS A 92 -27.54 14.08 12.83
N LYS A 93 -28.10 14.36 14.01
CA LYS A 93 -28.84 13.38 14.82
C LYS A 93 -30.12 14.01 15.34
N ASP A 94 -31.25 13.34 15.10
CA ASP A 94 -32.58 13.80 15.54
C ASP A 94 -32.90 15.24 15.12
N GLY A 95 -32.47 15.62 13.90
CA GLY A 95 -32.66 16.98 13.37
C GLY A 95 -31.64 18.02 13.83
N VAL A 96 -30.82 17.70 14.83
CA VAL A 96 -29.81 18.61 15.41
C VAL A 96 -28.45 18.37 14.74
N LEU A 97 -27.78 19.45 14.34
CA LEU A 97 -26.40 19.41 13.83
C LEU A 97 -25.40 19.48 14.97
N SER A 98 -24.33 18.70 14.88
CA SER A 98 -23.17 18.79 15.76
C SER A 98 -22.37 20.08 15.52
N GLU A 99 -21.31 20.26 16.31
CA GLU A 99 -20.21 21.13 15.91
C GLU A 99 -19.52 20.62 14.63
N ASN A 100 -18.65 21.44 14.04
CA ASN A 100 -17.87 21.03 12.87
C ASN A 100 -16.85 19.95 13.29
N LEU A 101 -16.97 18.77 12.69
CA LEU A 101 -16.17 17.58 12.96
C LEU A 101 -14.99 17.42 11.99
N TRP A 102 -14.65 18.47 11.24
CA TRP A 102 -13.52 18.47 10.32
C TRP A 102 -12.24 17.95 10.98
N ARG A 103 -11.51 17.10 10.25
CA ARG A 103 -10.26 16.49 10.67
C ARG A 103 -9.11 17.07 9.86
N LYS A 104 -8.08 17.53 10.58
CA LYS A 104 -6.84 17.98 9.96
C LYS A 104 -6.08 16.80 9.33
N PRO A 105 -5.50 16.96 8.13
CA PRO A 105 -4.66 15.94 7.51
C PRO A 105 -3.23 16.02 8.05
N VAL A 106 -3.07 15.95 9.37
CA VAL A 106 -1.78 16.13 10.06
C VAL A 106 -1.58 15.02 11.08
N ILE A 107 -0.46 14.31 10.97
CA ILE A 107 -0.01 13.29 11.92
C ILE A 107 1.37 13.66 12.42
N ASN A 108 1.60 13.49 13.73
CA ASN A 108 2.92 13.61 14.32
C ASN A 108 3.60 12.23 14.31
N VAL A 109 4.66 12.07 13.51
CA VAL A 109 5.42 10.83 13.33
C VAL A 109 6.27 10.42 14.55
N PHE A 110 6.34 11.26 15.58
CA PHE A 110 7.03 11.01 16.85
C PHE A 110 6.08 10.76 18.03
N ASP A 111 4.80 11.13 17.94
CA ASP A 111 3.84 10.91 19.02
C ASP A 111 3.20 9.53 18.90
N ASP A 112 3.71 8.56 19.64
CA ASP A 112 3.20 7.18 19.66
C ASP A 112 2.15 6.96 20.77
N THR A 113 1.83 8.00 21.53
CA THR A 113 0.98 7.92 22.73
C THR A 113 -0.42 8.50 22.52
N ARG A 114 -0.54 9.56 21.72
CA ARG A 114 -1.81 10.26 21.46
C ARG A 114 -2.32 9.96 20.06
N LEU A 115 -2.52 8.67 19.80
CA LEU A 115 -3.04 8.19 18.52
C LEU A 115 -4.55 8.37 18.46
N ASP A 116 -5.07 8.89 17.36
CA ASP A 116 -6.51 9.00 17.10
C ASP A 116 -7.16 7.62 16.87
N GLY A 117 -8.50 7.57 16.86
CA GLY A 117 -9.27 6.32 16.75
C GLY A 117 -8.82 5.41 15.59
N SER A 118 -8.88 5.90 14.36
CA SER A 118 -8.49 5.09 13.19
C SER A 118 -6.99 4.79 13.14
N GLU A 119 -6.15 5.65 13.72
CA GLU A 119 -4.71 5.44 13.78
C GLU A 119 -4.32 4.28 14.69
N ARG A 120 -4.99 4.14 15.83
CA ARG A 120 -4.80 2.99 16.74
C ARG A 120 -5.05 1.67 16.01
N SER A 121 -6.08 1.58 15.19
CA SER A 121 -6.39 0.39 14.39
C SER A 121 -5.37 0.12 13.27
N LEU A 122 -4.66 1.15 12.82
CA LEU A 122 -3.62 1.08 11.79
C LEU A 122 -2.21 1.07 12.39
N THR A 123 -2.09 0.54 13.60
CA THR A 123 -0.81 0.35 14.29
C THR A 123 -0.59 -1.13 14.51
N ARG A 124 0.65 -1.60 14.29
CA ARG A 124 1.04 -2.99 14.52
C ARG A 124 2.23 -3.04 15.47
N LYS A 125 2.11 -3.86 16.50
CA LYS A 125 3.17 -4.18 17.46
C LYS A 125 3.55 -5.65 17.33
N ARG A 126 4.84 -5.92 17.17
CA ARG A 126 5.45 -7.25 17.28
C ARG A 126 6.70 -7.13 18.14
N GLU A 127 7.21 -8.26 18.62
CA GLU A 127 8.52 -8.28 19.28
C GLU A 127 9.57 -7.66 18.33
N GLY A 128 10.38 -6.74 18.84
CA GLY A 128 11.41 -6.07 18.03
C GLY A 128 10.92 -4.93 17.12
N TYR A 129 9.60 -4.72 16.98
CA TYR A 129 9.10 -3.92 15.86
C TYR A 129 7.74 -3.25 16.08
N TYR A 130 7.68 -1.96 15.77
CA TYR A 130 6.48 -1.12 15.84
C TYR A 130 6.24 -0.41 14.50
N THR A 131 5.01 -0.46 13.97
CA THR A 131 4.63 0.22 12.72
C THR A 131 3.34 0.98 12.85
N ARG A 132 3.29 2.20 12.30
CA ARG A 132 2.06 2.98 12.07
C ARG A 132 1.85 3.15 10.57
N PHE A 133 0.72 2.70 10.05
CA PHE A 133 0.37 2.82 8.63
C PHE A 133 -0.42 4.10 8.39
N LEU A 134 0.21 5.10 7.79
CA LEU A 134 -0.30 6.46 7.74
C LEU A 134 -1.07 6.79 6.46
N MET A 135 -0.80 6.10 5.34
CA MET A 135 -1.46 6.41 4.07
C MET A 135 -3.00 6.43 4.17
N PRO A 136 -3.68 5.43 4.76
CA PRO A 136 -5.14 5.45 4.81
C PRO A 136 -5.71 6.65 5.58
N LEU A 137 -4.90 7.31 6.42
CA LEU A 137 -5.29 8.43 7.27
C LEU A 137 -4.98 9.80 6.64
N LEU A 138 -3.92 9.87 5.84
CA LEU A 138 -3.44 11.08 5.17
C LEU A 138 -3.91 11.19 3.72
N GLY A 139 -4.79 10.28 3.31
CA GLY A 139 -5.48 10.29 2.03
C GLY A 139 -5.03 9.15 1.13
N PRO A 140 -5.96 8.57 0.34
CA PRO A 140 -5.63 7.54 -0.63
C PRO A 140 -4.73 8.11 -1.73
N GLY A 141 -3.82 7.30 -2.24
CA GLY A 141 -2.97 7.71 -3.35
C GLY A 141 -2.27 6.54 -4.00
N ARG A 142 -1.24 6.88 -4.78
CA ARG A 142 -0.28 5.92 -5.34
C ARG A 142 0.91 5.71 -4.41
N THR A 143 0.71 5.91 -3.12
CA THR A 143 1.78 5.85 -2.13
C THR A 143 1.38 5.00 -0.94
N ALA A 144 2.35 4.56 -0.17
CA ALA A 144 2.16 4.00 1.15
C ALA A 144 3.21 4.65 2.05
N PHE A 145 2.76 5.25 3.14
CA PHE A 145 3.62 5.87 4.13
C PHE A 145 3.44 5.13 5.44
N ARG A 146 4.55 4.71 6.03
CA ARG A 146 4.55 4.07 7.34
C ARG A 146 5.71 4.59 8.18
N VAL A 147 5.45 4.77 9.47
CA VAL A 147 6.51 5.01 10.45
C VAL A 147 6.83 3.68 11.08
N GLU A 148 8.10 3.34 11.11
CA GLU A 148 8.62 2.13 11.75
C GLU A 148 9.59 2.50 12.85
N VAL A 149 9.52 1.78 13.95
CA VAL A 149 10.55 1.76 15.00
C VAL A 149 11.09 0.34 15.06
N ILE A 150 12.37 0.22 14.76
CA ILE A 150 13.12 -1.03 14.63
C ILE A 150 14.02 -1.13 15.84
N GLU A 151 13.89 -2.20 16.63
CA GLU A 151 14.75 -2.42 17.79
C GLU A 151 16.19 -2.80 17.39
N ASN A 152 17.15 -2.51 18.26
CA ASN A 152 18.54 -2.85 18.00
C ASN A 152 18.72 -4.37 17.82
N GLY A 153 19.36 -4.76 16.72
CA GLY A 153 19.53 -6.14 16.26
C GLY A 153 18.52 -6.56 15.18
N GLU A 154 17.50 -5.74 14.91
CA GLU A 154 16.44 -6.02 13.93
C GLU A 154 16.63 -5.25 12.62
N SER A 155 15.82 -5.59 11.62
CA SER A 155 15.77 -4.90 10.33
C SER A 155 14.33 -4.60 9.91
N SER A 156 14.13 -3.54 9.12
CA SER A 156 12.81 -3.16 8.60
C SER A 156 12.22 -4.25 7.69
N ALA A 157 13.07 -4.80 6.82
CA ALA A 157 12.72 -5.83 5.85
C ALA A 157 13.93 -6.72 5.56
N ARG A 158 13.73 -7.79 4.78
CA ARG A 158 14.84 -8.54 4.16
C ARG A 158 15.51 -7.66 3.10
N LEU A 159 16.74 -8.01 2.71
CA LEU A 159 17.37 -7.43 1.53
C LEU A 159 16.52 -7.73 0.29
N HIS A 160 15.96 -6.70 -0.36
CA HIS A 160 15.08 -6.89 -1.51
C HIS A 160 15.04 -5.69 -2.48
N SER A 161 14.70 -5.99 -3.74
CA SER A 161 14.40 -5.00 -4.78
C SER A 161 12.97 -5.14 -5.32
N HIS A 162 12.43 -4.04 -5.85
CA HIS A 162 11.09 -3.97 -6.47
C HIS A 162 11.22 -3.70 -7.96
N SER A 163 10.34 -4.31 -8.76
CA SER A 163 10.30 -4.08 -10.21
C SER A 163 9.28 -3.02 -10.63
N GLU A 164 8.44 -2.53 -9.70
CA GLU A 164 7.31 -1.61 -9.99
C GLU A 164 7.11 -0.53 -8.91
N VAL A 165 7.90 -0.55 -7.84
CA VAL A 165 7.71 0.32 -6.67
C VAL A 165 8.99 1.09 -6.40
N ASP A 166 8.92 2.41 -6.54
CA ASP A 166 9.96 3.28 -6.00
C ASP A 166 9.79 3.34 -4.50
N GLU A 167 10.86 3.13 -3.76
CA GLU A 167 10.84 3.13 -2.30
C GLU A 167 11.86 4.13 -1.76
N TYR A 168 11.49 4.79 -0.68
CA TYR A 168 12.34 5.77 -0.01
C TYR A 168 12.28 5.57 1.49
N TYR A 169 13.41 5.80 2.15
CA TYR A 169 13.49 5.83 3.60
C TYR A 169 14.04 7.17 4.05
N LEU A 170 13.35 7.81 4.99
CA LEU A 170 13.90 8.94 5.73
C LEU A 170 14.18 8.49 7.16
N ILE A 171 15.43 8.60 7.60
CA ILE A 171 15.79 8.31 8.99
C ILE A 171 15.28 9.47 9.87
N LEU A 172 14.28 9.19 10.69
CA LEU A 172 13.64 10.18 11.58
C LEU A 172 14.42 10.35 12.89
N GLU A 173 14.96 9.25 13.42
CA GLU A 173 15.70 9.19 14.70
C GLU A 173 16.59 7.94 14.75
N GLY A 174 17.68 8.03 15.50
CA GLY A 174 18.68 6.96 15.63
C GLY A 174 19.68 6.89 14.47
N SER A 175 20.45 5.81 14.48
CA SER A 175 21.46 5.45 13.48
C SER A 175 21.47 3.94 13.22
N GLY A 176 21.98 3.55 12.06
CA GLY A 176 21.95 2.16 11.60
C GLY A 176 22.83 1.93 10.38
N THR A 177 22.67 0.76 9.78
CA THR A 177 23.35 0.37 8.54
C THR A 177 22.32 0.19 7.43
N LEU A 178 22.53 0.89 6.32
CA LEU A 178 21.92 0.59 5.03
C LEU A 178 22.79 -0.45 4.32
N ARG A 179 22.25 -1.65 4.10
CA ARG A 179 22.76 -2.54 3.06
C ARG A 179 22.16 -2.07 1.74
N PHE A 180 23.01 -1.72 0.77
CA PHE A 180 22.62 -1.37 -0.60
C PHE A 180 23.42 -2.24 -1.56
N ASN A 181 22.75 -3.24 -2.13
CA ASN A 181 23.37 -4.38 -2.80
C ASN A 181 24.42 -5.05 -1.89
N TYR A 182 25.69 -4.98 -2.30
CA TYR A 182 26.83 -5.54 -1.57
C TYR A 182 27.60 -4.51 -0.72
N LYS A 183 27.05 -3.30 -0.58
CA LYS A 183 27.64 -2.21 0.22
C LYS A 183 26.91 -2.07 1.54
N GLU A 184 27.68 -1.75 2.58
CA GLU A 184 27.18 -1.33 3.88
C GLU A 184 27.53 0.14 4.08
N ILE A 185 26.53 0.94 4.44
CA ILE A 185 26.62 2.39 4.55
C ILE A 185 26.01 2.78 5.89
N ALA A 186 26.78 3.47 6.74
CA ALA A 186 26.24 4.04 7.97
C ALA A 186 25.24 5.15 7.63
N VAL A 187 24.09 5.13 8.29
CA VAL A 187 23.02 6.13 8.12
C VAL A 187 22.59 6.67 9.47
N HIS A 188 22.13 7.92 9.48
CA HIS A 188 21.69 8.60 10.69
C HIS A 188 20.49 9.51 10.40
N ARG A 189 19.90 10.03 11.48
CA ARG A 189 18.83 11.02 11.40
C ARG A 189 19.08 12.09 10.32
N GLY A 190 18.06 12.31 9.50
CA GLY A 190 18.09 13.30 8.41
C GLY A 190 18.49 12.73 7.05
N ASP A 191 19.06 11.52 7.01
CA ASP A 191 19.41 10.87 5.75
C ASP A 191 18.14 10.42 5.01
N LEU A 192 18.08 10.80 3.73
CA LEU A 192 17.07 10.36 2.78
C LEU A 192 17.70 9.37 1.80
N ILE A 193 17.13 8.17 1.74
CA ILE A 193 17.61 7.05 0.96
C ILE A 193 16.59 6.80 -0.15
N GLY A 194 17.06 6.60 -1.38
CA GLY A 194 16.23 6.26 -2.53
C GLY A 194 16.54 4.86 -3.05
N LYS A 195 15.49 4.13 -3.38
CA LYS A 195 15.49 2.83 -4.05
C LYS A 195 14.58 2.92 -5.27
N PRO A 196 15.10 3.45 -6.39
CA PRO A 196 14.30 3.59 -7.61
C PRO A 196 14.09 2.24 -8.28
N THR A 197 12.97 2.10 -8.97
CA THR A 197 12.66 0.99 -9.87
C THR A 197 13.58 1.02 -11.10
N GLY A 198 14.00 -0.16 -11.58
CA GLY A 198 14.73 -0.31 -12.85
C GLY A 198 16.16 -0.85 -12.73
N PRO A 199 17.02 -0.29 -11.86
CA PRO A 199 18.32 -0.89 -11.54
C PRO A 199 18.22 -2.20 -10.76
N ASP A 200 17.04 -2.50 -10.20
CA ASP A 200 16.75 -3.63 -9.31
C ASP A 200 17.68 -3.69 -8.09
N ASP A 201 18.10 -2.51 -7.60
CA ASP A 201 18.96 -2.35 -6.43
C ASP A 201 18.25 -2.87 -5.17
N ALA A 202 18.86 -3.87 -4.54
CA ALA A 202 18.33 -4.44 -3.31
C ALA A 202 18.79 -3.62 -2.11
N SER A 203 17.88 -3.31 -1.19
CA SER A 203 18.24 -2.62 0.05
C SER A 203 17.62 -3.24 1.30
N GLN A 204 18.27 -2.97 2.44
CA GLN A 204 17.83 -3.34 3.78
C GLN A 204 18.35 -2.31 4.78
N LEU A 205 17.47 -1.84 5.67
CA LEU A 205 17.85 -1.03 6.83
C LEU A 205 17.90 -1.88 8.09
N ILE A 206 19.01 -1.77 8.81
CA ILE A 206 19.32 -2.54 10.01
C ILE A 206 19.60 -1.56 11.15
N ALA A 207 18.95 -1.77 12.30
CA ALA A 207 19.27 -1.06 13.53
C ALA A 207 20.38 -1.81 14.27
N ASP A 208 21.64 -1.43 14.10
CA ASP A 208 22.80 -2.17 14.61
C ASP A 208 23.78 -1.30 15.41
N GLN A 209 23.41 -0.06 15.74
CA GLN A 209 24.27 0.92 16.43
C GLN A 209 23.99 1.02 17.94
N GLY A 210 23.32 0.03 18.54
CA GLY A 210 23.02 -0.01 19.97
C GLY A 210 21.78 0.79 20.39
N GLU A 211 21.03 1.34 19.45
CA GLU A 211 19.81 2.12 19.66
C GLU A 211 18.69 1.69 18.69
N THR A 212 17.47 2.15 18.94
CA THR A 212 16.35 1.93 18.01
C THR A 212 16.50 2.84 16.78
N LEU A 213 16.12 2.34 15.60
CA LEU A 213 16.05 3.14 14.38
C LEU A 213 14.59 3.48 14.08
N ARG A 214 14.25 4.78 14.01
CA ARG A 214 12.93 5.24 13.56
C ARG A 214 13.02 5.73 12.12
N ILE A 215 12.20 5.18 11.24
CA ILE A 215 12.18 5.55 9.82
C ILE A 215 10.77 5.94 9.36
N LEU A 216 10.72 6.84 8.38
CA LEU A 216 9.57 6.99 7.50
C LEU A 216 9.88 6.21 6.23
N ASP A 217 9.16 5.11 6.05
CA ASP A 217 9.19 4.28 4.86
C ASP A 217 8.06 4.72 3.92
N MET A 218 8.44 4.93 2.66
CA MET A 218 7.61 5.52 1.62
C MET A 218 7.72 4.68 0.35
N GLU A 219 6.66 3.95 0.02
CA GLU A 219 6.50 3.28 -1.27
C GLU A 219 5.67 4.16 -2.21
N VAL A 220 6.07 4.23 -3.48
CA VAL A 220 5.43 5.01 -4.54
C VAL A 220 5.26 4.12 -5.77
N TRP A 221 4.02 4.00 -6.23
CA TRP A 221 3.68 3.24 -7.43
C TRP A 221 3.44 4.18 -8.62
N HIS A 222 3.75 3.70 -9.83
CA HIS A 222 3.42 4.44 -11.05
C HIS A 222 1.90 4.59 -11.24
N ASP A 223 1.14 3.52 -10.97
CA ASP A 223 -0.33 3.50 -10.92
C ASP A 223 -0.86 3.17 -9.52
N ARG A 224 -2.18 3.00 -9.33
CA ARG A 224 -2.75 2.63 -8.04
C ARG A 224 -2.17 1.27 -7.57
N PRO A 225 -1.89 1.11 -6.26
CA PRO A 225 -1.29 -0.12 -5.73
C PRO A 225 -2.11 -1.39 -6.01
N ASP A 226 -3.43 -1.26 -6.22
CA ASP A 226 -4.31 -2.39 -6.49
C ASP A 226 -4.26 -2.87 -7.95
N ASN A 227 -3.68 -2.08 -8.85
CA ASN A 227 -3.50 -2.42 -10.27
C ASN A 227 -2.06 -2.82 -10.61
N SER A 228 -1.10 -2.57 -9.73
CA SER A 228 0.30 -2.89 -9.97
C SER A 228 0.59 -4.39 -9.80
N LYS A 229 1.62 -4.85 -10.51
CA LYS A 229 2.21 -6.17 -10.39
C LYS A 229 3.69 -5.98 -10.19
N ASP A 230 4.23 -6.71 -9.24
CA ASP A 230 5.56 -6.47 -8.74
C ASP A 230 6.31 -7.79 -8.61
N LEU A 231 7.55 -7.80 -9.10
CA LEU A 231 8.51 -8.88 -8.90
C LEU A 231 9.49 -8.40 -7.83
N ILE A 232 9.46 -9.07 -6.68
CA ILE A 232 10.30 -8.70 -5.54
C ILE A 232 11.42 -9.72 -5.43
N HIS A 233 12.64 -9.30 -5.76
CA HIS A 233 13.82 -10.16 -5.69
C HIS A 233 14.47 -10.06 -4.31
N ASN A 234 14.63 -11.20 -3.62
CA ASN A 234 15.31 -11.32 -2.34
C ASN A 234 16.61 -12.14 -2.54
N PRO A 235 17.74 -11.48 -2.82
CA PRO A 235 18.97 -12.17 -3.22
C PRO A 235 19.51 -13.12 -2.13
N ASP A 236 19.46 -12.72 -0.85
CA ASP A 236 19.96 -13.53 0.26
C ASP A 236 19.22 -14.86 0.42
N PHE A 237 17.99 -14.96 -0.10
CA PHE A 237 17.14 -16.15 0.01
C PHE A 237 16.94 -16.87 -1.33
N ASN A 238 17.54 -16.38 -2.43
CA ASN A 238 17.36 -16.92 -3.78
C ASN A 238 15.88 -16.98 -4.19
N GLU A 239 15.09 -15.95 -3.88
CA GLU A 239 13.63 -15.93 -4.10
C GLU A 239 13.20 -14.73 -4.93
N ILE A 240 12.30 -14.96 -5.89
CA ILE A 240 11.51 -13.92 -6.56
C ILE A 240 10.06 -14.12 -6.16
N PHE A 241 9.50 -13.11 -5.51
CA PHE A 241 8.09 -13.07 -5.12
C PHE A 241 7.26 -12.31 -6.15
N MET A 242 6.24 -12.96 -6.68
CA MET A 242 5.28 -12.38 -7.61
C MET A 242 4.05 -11.87 -6.84
N ARG A 243 3.91 -10.54 -6.75
CA ARG A 243 2.83 -9.86 -6.03
C ARG A 243 1.91 -9.10 -6.99
N GLY A 244 0.62 -9.04 -6.68
CA GLY A 244 -0.38 -8.23 -7.40
C GLY A 244 -1.66 -9.00 -7.71
N ARG A 245 -2.70 -8.35 -8.26
CA ARG A 245 -3.98 -9.03 -8.55
C ARG A 245 -3.81 -10.25 -9.46
N GLY A 246 -4.23 -11.42 -8.99
CA GLY A 246 -4.05 -12.71 -9.68
C GLY A 246 -2.63 -13.26 -9.65
N TRP A 247 -1.68 -12.59 -9.00
CA TRP A 247 -0.32 -13.06 -8.73
C TRP A 247 -0.15 -13.32 -7.23
N GLY A 248 0.60 -14.35 -6.88
CA GLY A 248 0.77 -14.78 -5.49
C GLY A 248 1.59 -16.06 -5.43
N ALA A 249 2.80 -16.00 -5.98
CA ALA A 249 3.68 -17.16 -6.13
C ALA A 249 5.13 -16.78 -5.86
N LEU A 250 5.93 -17.77 -5.48
CA LEU A 250 7.38 -17.67 -5.32
C LEU A 250 8.06 -18.57 -6.33
N VAL A 251 9.17 -18.10 -6.90
CA VAL A 251 10.08 -18.91 -7.72
C VAL A 251 11.52 -18.69 -7.26
N PRO A 252 12.39 -19.71 -7.32
CA PRO A 252 13.83 -19.52 -7.10
C PRO A 252 14.42 -18.55 -8.12
N ALA A 253 15.33 -17.66 -7.70
CA ALA A 253 15.97 -16.72 -8.63
C ALA A 253 16.91 -17.43 -9.64
N ASP A 254 17.54 -18.53 -9.22
CA ASP A 254 18.33 -19.41 -10.10
C ASP A 254 17.50 -20.17 -11.17
N ALA A 255 16.16 -20.14 -11.09
CA ALA A 255 15.30 -20.67 -12.15
C ALA A 255 15.18 -19.73 -13.36
N LEU A 256 15.73 -18.51 -13.27
CA LEU A 256 15.76 -17.57 -14.40
C LEU A 256 16.65 -18.11 -15.53
N LEU A 257 16.11 -18.11 -16.74
CA LEU A 257 16.79 -18.58 -17.95
C LEU A 257 17.30 -17.42 -18.78
N ASN A 258 18.33 -17.67 -19.58
CA ASN A 258 18.81 -16.69 -20.55
C ASN A 258 17.71 -16.37 -21.58
N PRO A 259 17.29 -15.10 -21.72
CA PRO A 259 16.22 -14.71 -22.62
C PRO A 259 16.54 -14.95 -24.10
N SER A 260 17.82 -15.09 -24.47
CA SER A 260 18.22 -15.44 -25.84
C SER A 260 17.70 -16.81 -26.30
N ASP A 261 17.51 -17.80 -25.40
CA ASP A 261 16.93 -19.10 -25.80
C ASP A 261 15.48 -18.93 -26.27
N PHE A 262 14.71 -18.04 -25.64
CA PHE A 262 13.36 -17.72 -26.13
C PHE A 262 13.40 -17.13 -27.54
N GLY A 263 14.28 -16.14 -27.79
CA GLY A 263 14.41 -15.52 -29.11
C GLY A 263 14.87 -16.50 -30.19
N GLN A 264 15.85 -17.36 -29.88
CA GLN A 264 16.42 -18.34 -30.81
C GLN A 264 15.39 -19.40 -31.23
N TYR A 265 14.57 -19.87 -30.30
CA TYR A 265 13.65 -20.99 -30.53
C TYR A 265 12.17 -20.60 -30.58
N TYR A 266 11.85 -19.30 -30.67
CA TYR A 266 10.47 -18.79 -30.68
C TYR A 266 9.55 -19.45 -31.71
N ASN A 267 10.10 -19.86 -32.87
CA ASN A 267 9.36 -20.48 -33.96
C ASN A 267 9.28 -22.02 -33.87
N GLU A 268 9.72 -22.62 -32.77
CA GLU A 268 9.76 -24.06 -32.55
C GLU A 268 8.80 -24.48 -31.44
N SER A 269 8.12 -25.62 -31.61
CA SER A 269 7.24 -26.17 -30.58
C SER A 269 8.03 -26.98 -29.55
N TYR A 270 8.06 -26.49 -28.32
CA TYR A 270 8.60 -27.16 -27.14
C TYR A 270 7.82 -26.76 -25.88
N LYS A 271 8.01 -27.50 -24.78
CA LYS A 271 7.50 -27.13 -23.45
C LYS A 271 8.67 -27.08 -22.48
N ARG A 272 8.75 -26.01 -21.66
CA ARG A 272 9.74 -25.90 -20.58
C ARG A 272 9.46 -26.93 -19.49
N THR A 273 10.53 -27.52 -18.97
CA THR A 273 10.49 -28.38 -17.79
C THR A 273 10.80 -27.54 -16.54
N LYS A 274 10.51 -28.11 -15.36
CA LYS A 274 10.65 -27.40 -14.07
C LYS A 274 12.11 -26.96 -13.79
N ASP A 275 13.07 -27.74 -14.27
CA ASP A 275 14.51 -27.53 -14.16
C ASP A 275 15.08 -26.56 -15.22
N GLY A 276 14.21 -25.83 -15.94
CA GLY A 276 14.64 -24.88 -16.97
C GLY A 276 14.96 -25.50 -18.34
N GLY A 277 14.99 -26.82 -18.42
CA GLY A 277 15.12 -27.56 -19.68
C GLY A 277 13.88 -27.48 -20.56
N TRP A 278 13.80 -28.37 -21.56
CA TRP A 278 12.64 -28.45 -22.43
C TRP A 278 12.43 -29.86 -23.01
N VAL A 279 11.18 -30.13 -23.42
CA VAL A 279 10.80 -31.34 -24.18
C VAL A 279 10.09 -30.95 -25.47
N PRO A 280 10.25 -31.72 -26.57
CA PRO A 280 9.46 -31.54 -27.77
C PRO A 280 7.96 -31.55 -27.47
N SER A 281 7.19 -30.65 -28.09
CA SER A 281 5.75 -30.57 -27.89
C SER A 281 5.03 -30.49 -29.23
N LYS A 282 3.88 -31.16 -29.34
CA LYS A 282 2.97 -31.05 -30.49
C LYS A 282 1.85 -30.03 -30.25
N ALA A 283 1.95 -29.21 -29.21
CA ALA A 283 1.00 -28.15 -28.95
C ALA A 283 0.86 -27.25 -30.19
N ARG A 284 -0.39 -26.90 -30.52
CA ARG A 284 -0.70 -26.03 -31.66
C ARG A 284 -0.06 -24.66 -31.42
N GLY A 285 0.81 -24.18 -32.32
CA GLY A 285 1.39 -22.85 -32.16
C GLY A 285 2.57 -22.47 -33.06
N HIS A 286 3.37 -23.43 -33.56
CA HIS A 286 4.63 -23.08 -34.26
C HIS A 286 4.94 -23.96 -35.48
N LYS A 287 5.93 -23.53 -36.28
CA LYS A 287 6.22 -24.05 -37.63
C LYS A 287 6.88 -25.43 -37.65
N LYS A 288 7.67 -25.77 -36.63
CA LYS A 288 8.39 -27.07 -36.51
C LYS A 288 8.51 -27.50 -35.05
N ILE A 289 8.58 -28.80 -34.79
CA ILE A 289 8.85 -29.35 -33.45
C ILE A 289 10.34 -29.20 -33.15
N ARG A 290 10.72 -28.68 -31.97
CA ARG A 290 12.13 -28.57 -31.55
C ARG A 290 12.73 -29.97 -31.41
N ALA A 291 13.78 -30.27 -32.16
CA ALA A 291 14.48 -31.55 -32.10
C ALA A 291 15.54 -31.52 -31.00
N LYS A 292 15.65 -32.59 -30.20
CA LYS A 292 16.81 -32.75 -29.31
C LYS A 292 18.03 -32.98 -30.19
N SER A 293 19.09 -32.22 -29.98
CA SER A 293 20.40 -32.53 -30.55
C SER A 293 20.76 -33.95 -30.11
N SER A 294 20.92 -34.84 -31.08
CA SER A 294 21.51 -36.17 -30.86
C SER A 294 22.98 -35.96 -30.55
N GLN A 295 23.32 -35.96 -29.25
CA GLN A 295 24.67 -36.25 -28.78
C GLN A 295 24.83 -37.76 -28.64
#